data_AF-A0A7K4F0H1-F1
#
_entry.id   AF-A0A7K4F0H1-F1
#
_cell.length_a   1.000
_cell.length_b   1.000
_cell.length_c   1.000
_cell.angle_alpha   90.00
_cell.angle_beta   90.00
_cell.angle_gamma   90.00
#
_symmetry.space_group_name_H-M   'P 1'
#
loop_
_entity.id
_entity.type
_entity.pdbx_description
1 polymer ?
#
loop_
_entity_poly.entity_id
_entity_poly.type
_entity_poly.pdbx_seq_one_letter_code
_entity_poly.pdbx_strand_id
1 'polypeptide(L)'
;MARKEEPLQMRIGEAKQRDVGKKRARIGPEAMDFLRVTPGDIIEVMGSRTSCAVVWPVDEDEKFPDIIRIDGQTRKNVGGSLNDFVKIRRVTSKFAKAVSLTPVNDSVTVDKEFTDFVKNRLKGLPITHGDEISVMILGNSMDFKITKTSPKGVVKIDRSTNLSISTESTVDRKVRVTYEEVGGLRNEVKAMREIVELPLKHPELFTRLGIEPHSGILLYGPPGCGKTLLAKVMASESEANMFSINGPEIMNKYYGETEAKLREIFKEAKDNSPSIIFIDEIDAIAPKREEAYGDVEKRVVAQLLALMDGLNDRGNVIVLGATNRPDSVD
;
A
#
# COMPACT_ATOMS: atom_id res chain seq x y z
N MET A 1 -30.64 -16.46 -23.84
CA MET A 1 -29.77 -15.26 -23.82
C MET A 1 -29.52 -14.89 -22.36
N ALA A 2 -28.32 -15.14 -21.84
CA ALA A 2 -28.00 -14.78 -20.45
C ALA A 2 -27.95 -13.25 -20.35
N ARG A 3 -28.85 -12.66 -19.56
CA ARG A 3 -28.75 -11.23 -19.20
C ARG A 3 -27.37 -11.03 -18.59
N LYS A 4 -26.55 -10.15 -19.18
CA LYS A 4 -25.32 -9.69 -18.55
C LYS A 4 -25.72 -9.12 -17.19
N GLU A 5 -25.33 -9.77 -16.11
CA GLU A 5 -25.55 -9.24 -14.76
C GLU A 5 -24.89 -7.87 -14.69
N GLU A 6 -25.69 -6.85 -14.38
CA GLU A 6 -25.19 -5.48 -14.31
C GLU A 6 -24.19 -5.36 -13.15
N PRO A 7 -23.01 -4.77 -13.40
CA PRO A 7 -22.04 -4.59 -12.34
C PRO A 7 -22.54 -3.55 -11.32
N LEU A 8 -22.44 -3.88 -10.04
CA LEU A 8 -22.72 -2.94 -8.95
C LEU A 8 -21.48 -2.08 -8.69
N GLN A 9 -21.64 -0.76 -8.65
CA GLN A 9 -20.56 0.15 -8.27
C GLN A 9 -20.53 0.30 -6.75
N MET A 10 -19.35 0.10 -6.15
CA MET A 10 -19.15 0.25 -4.71
C MET A 10 -17.84 0.98 -4.44
N ARG A 11 -17.75 1.60 -3.28
CA ARG A 11 -16.55 2.28 -2.80
C ARG A 11 -15.65 1.32 -2.01
N ILE A 12 -14.35 1.31 -2.28
CA ILE A 12 -13.40 0.50 -1.54
C ILE A 12 -13.28 1.02 -0.10
N GLY A 13 -13.46 0.11 0.85
CA GLY A 13 -13.19 0.30 2.27
C GLY A 13 -12.09 -0.65 2.78
N GLU A 14 -11.59 -0.32 3.96
CA GLU A 14 -10.53 -1.09 4.64
C GLU A 14 -11.10 -2.38 5.25
N ALA A 15 -10.37 -3.49 5.12
CA ALA A 15 -10.74 -4.75 5.75
C ALA A 15 -10.34 -4.77 7.24
N LYS A 16 -11.06 -5.58 8.02
CA LYS A 16 -10.67 -5.85 9.41
C LYS A 16 -9.49 -6.82 9.44
N GLN A 17 -8.60 -6.69 10.43
CA GLN A 17 -7.40 -7.52 10.59
C GLN A 17 -7.65 -9.03 10.42
N ARG A 18 -8.77 -9.54 10.94
CA ARG A 18 -9.14 -10.96 10.88
C ARG A 18 -9.43 -11.49 9.47
N ASP A 19 -9.65 -10.61 8.50
CA ASP A 19 -10.00 -10.94 7.12
C ASP A 19 -8.80 -10.76 6.16
N VAL A 20 -7.70 -10.17 6.64
CA VAL A 20 -6.45 -9.96 5.89
C VAL A 20 -5.85 -11.29 5.44
N GLY A 21 -5.46 -11.38 4.16
CA GLY A 21 -4.84 -12.56 3.57
C GLY A 21 -5.82 -13.70 3.26
N LYS A 22 -7.13 -13.47 3.44
CA LYS A 22 -8.20 -14.46 3.15
C LYS A 22 -8.98 -14.14 1.87
N LYS A 23 -8.63 -13.05 1.15
CA LYS A 23 -9.36 -12.54 -0.03
C LYS A 23 -10.88 -12.42 0.23
N ARG A 24 -11.26 -11.87 1.38
CA ARG A 24 -12.67 -11.67 1.73
C ARG A 24 -13.10 -10.27 1.34
N ALA A 25 -14.26 -10.17 0.68
CA ALA A 25 -14.96 -8.93 0.42
C ALA A 25 -16.20 -8.87 1.31
N ARG A 26 -16.23 -7.93 2.26
CA ARG A 26 -17.44 -7.68 3.06
C ARG A 26 -18.32 -6.65 2.39
N ILE A 27 -19.57 -7.02 2.14
CA ILE A 27 -20.60 -6.17 1.52
C ILE A 27 -21.89 -6.20 2.32
N GLY A 28 -22.70 -5.15 2.18
CA GLY A 28 -24.01 -5.03 2.83
C GLY A 28 -25.05 -6.02 2.30
N PRO A 29 -26.13 -6.28 3.05
CA PRO A 29 -27.20 -7.18 2.62
C PRO A 29 -27.86 -6.73 1.30
N GLU A 30 -28.08 -5.43 1.12
CA GLU A 30 -28.65 -4.87 -0.12
C GLU A 30 -27.77 -5.17 -1.35
N ALA A 31 -26.44 -5.05 -1.20
CA ALA A 31 -25.50 -5.39 -2.26
C ALA A 31 -25.46 -6.89 -2.55
N MET A 32 -25.62 -7.74 -1.53
CA MET A 32 -25.73 -9.19 -1.72
C MET A 32 -26.99 -9.57 -2.50
N ASP A 33 -28.12 -8.97 -2.14
CA ASP A 33 -29.41 -9.20 -2.79
C ASP A 33 -29.38 -8.74 -4.25
N PHE A 34 -28.79 -7.57 -4.52
CA PHE A 34 -28.60 -7.06 -5.88
C PHE A 34 -27.77 -8.01 -6.75
N LEU A 35 -26.64 -8.49 -6.22
CA LEU A 35 -25.74 -9.42 -6.91
C LEU A 35 -26.24 -10.87 -6.88
N ARG A 36 -27.29 -11.17 -6.10
CA ARG A 36 -27.83 -12.51 -5.85
C ARG A 36 -26.76 -13.50 -5.39
N VAL A 37 -25.92 -13.05 -4.46
CA VAL A 37 -24.81 -13.82 -3.89
C VAL A 37 -25.08 -14.19 -2.43
N THR A 38 -24.51 -15.30 -2.01
CA THR A 38 -24.54 -15.79 -0.63
C THR A 38 -23.14 -15.80 -0.02
N PRO A 39 -23.00 -15.83 1.32
CA PRO A 39 -21.69 -15.94 1.96
C PRO A 39 -20.91 -17.15 1.43
N GLY A 40 -19.69 -16.92 0.93
CA GLY A 40 -18.85 -17.94 0.30
C GLY A 40 -18.90 -17.97 -1.23
N ASP A 41 -19.85 -17.28 -1.86
CA ASP A 41 -19.82 -17.03 -3.31
C ASP A 41 -18.63 -16.13 -3.68
N ILE A 42 -18.29 -16.12 -4.96
CA ILE A 42 -17.17 -15.32 -5.47
C ILE A 42 -17.69 -14.21 -6.36
N ILE A 43 -17.11 -13.04 -6.15
CA ILE A 43 -17.28 -11.87 -6.99
C ILE A 43 -15.97 -11.55 -7.70
N GLU A 44 -16.13 -11.01 -8.89
CA GLU A 44 -15.07 -10.34 -9.61
C GLU A 44 -15.13 -8.85 -9.26
N VAL A 45 -13.98 -8.28 -8.89
CA VAL A 45 -13.82 -6.88 -8.52
C VAL A 45 -13.01 -6.22 -9.64
N MET A 46 -13.57 -5.17 -10.23
CA MET A 46 -13.04 -4.49 -11.41
C MET A 46 -12.71 -3.03 -11.06
N GLY A 47 -11.42 -2.74 -10.93
CA GLY A 47 -10.84 -1.39 -10.83
C GLY A 47 -10.04 -1.04 -12.10
N SER A 48 -8.83 -0.51 -11.93
CA SER A 48 -7.88 -0.37 -13.05
C SER A 48 -7.38 -1.72 -13.56
N ARG A 49 -7.37 -2.73 -12.67
CA ARG A 49 -7.16 -4.15 -12.95
C ARG A 49 -8.35 -4.95 -12.41
N THR A 50 -8.46 -6.19 -12.84
CA THR A 50 -9.55 -7.08 -12.41
C THR A 50 -8.99 -8.18 -11.52
N SER A 51 -9.61 -8.39 -10.36
CA SER A 51 -9.29 -9.47 -9.42
C SER A 51 -10.58 -10.11 -8.89
N CYS A 52 -10.45 -10.96 -7.88
CA CYS A 52 -11.57 -11.72 -7.32
C CYS A 52 -11.48 -11.84 -5.80
N ALA A 53 -12.65 -11.92 -5.16
CA ALA A 53 -12.79 -12.04 -3.71
C ALA A 53 -13.99 -12.92 -3.33
N VAL A 54 -13.94 -13.51 -2.14
CA VAL A 54 -15.01 -14.30 -1.54
C VAL A 54 -15.95 -13.38 -0.77
N VAL A 55 -17.24 -13.45 -1.07
CA VAL A 55 -18.28 -12.64 -0.43
C VAL A 55 -18.47 -13.07 1.02
N TRP A 56 -18.48 -12.09 1.92
CA TRP A 56 -18.82 -12.22 3.34
C TRP A 56 -19.76 -11.08 3.76
N PRO A 57 -20.62 -11.29 4.76
CA PRO A 57 -21.47 -10.23 5.28
C PRO A 57 -20.63 -9.20 6.06
N VAL A 58 -21.05 -7.94 6.00
CA VAL A 58 -20.63 -6.94 6.99
C VAL A 58 -21.12 -7.35 8.39
N ASP A 59 -20.48 -6.83 9.44
CA ASP A 59 -20.96 -7.05 10.79
C ASP A 59 -22.25 -6.24 11.03
N GLU A 60 -23.15 -6.74 11.87
CA GLU A 60 -24.50 -6.18 12.08
C GLU A 60 -24.50 -4.70 12.49
N ASP A 61 -23.41 -4.22 13.10
CA ASP A 61 -23.24 -2.85 13.57
C ASP A 61 -22.89 -1.83 12.46
N GLU A 62 -22.58 -2.29 11.23
CA GLU A 62 -22.08 -1.42 10.15
C GLU A 62 -23.16 -1.12 9.08
N LYS A 63 -23.77 0.06 9.17
CA LYS A 63 -24.69 0.58 8.14
C LYS A 63 -23.94 1.36 7.07
N PHE A 64 -23.37 0.66 6.09
CA PHE A 64 -22.80 1.29 4.89
C PHE A 64 -23.18 0.50 3.64
N PRO A 65 -24.26 0.87 2.92
CA PRO A 65 -24.77 0.10 1.79
C PRO A 65 -23.78 0.06 0.61
N ASP A 66 -23.00 1.12 0.42
CA ASP A 66 -22.19 1.31 -0.79
C ASP A 66 -20.69 1.00 -0.61
N ILE A 67 -20.28 0.39 0.50
CA ILE A 67 -18.85 0.12 0.79
C ILE A 67 -18.54 -1.38 0.66
N ILE A 68 -17.56 -1.70 -0.17
CA ILE A 68 -16.93 -3.02 -0.24
C ILE A 68 -15.62 -3.00 0.54
N ARG A 69 -15.54 -3.76 1.64
CA ARG A 69 -14.31 -3.86 2.44
C ARG A 69 -13.46 -5.02 1.95
N ILE A 70 -12.26 -4.71 1.47
CA ILE A 70 -11.28 -5.66 0.94
C ILE A 70 -9.89 -5.37 1.52
N ASP A 71 -9.08 -6.42 1.66
CA ASP A 71 -7.72 -6.31 2.21
C ASP A 71 -6.75 -5.62 1.23
N GLY A 72 -5.64 -5.09 1.77
CA GLY A 72 -4.63 -4.39 0.99
C GLY A 72 -4.08 -5.18 -0.20
N GLN A 73 -3.91 -6.50 -0.05
CA GLN A 73 -3.49 -7.36 -1.17
C GLN A 73 -4.53 -7.40 -2.30
N THR A 74 -5.81 -7.54 -1.98
CA THR A 74 -6.88 -7.51 -2.99
C THR A 74 -6.98 -6.12 -3.62
N ARG A 75 -6.90 -5.03 -2.83
CA ARG A 75 -6.85 -3.64 -3.33
C ARG A 75 -5.72 -3.44 -4.34
N LYS A 76 -4.50 -3.88 -4.01
CA LYS A 76 -3.34 -3.85 -4.90
C LYS A 76 -3.59 -4.61 -6.21
N ASN A 77 -4.23 -5.78 -6.12
CA ASN A 77 -4.54 -6.60 -7.30
C ASN A 77 -5.56 -5.96 -8.24
N VAL A 78 -6.58 -5.27 -7.71
CA VAL A 78 -7.49 -4.45 -8.54
C VAL A 78 -6.90 -3.12 -8.98
N GLY A 79 -5.72 -2.76 -8.46
CA GLY A 79 -5.09 -1.46 -8.69
C GLY A 79 -6.04 -0.33 -8.28
N GLY A 80 -6.69 -0.51 -7.13
CA GLY A 80 -7.61 0.44 -6.55
C GLY A 80 -7.16 0.79 -5.15
N SER A 81 -7.46 2.01 -4.76
CA SER A 81 -7.07 2.63 -3.51
C SER A 81 -8.25 2.75 -2.55
N LEU A 82 -8.01 3.04 -1.27
CA LEU A 82 -9.12 3.27 -0.34
C LEU A 82 -9.96 4.47 -0.81
N ASN A 83 -11.28 4.36 -0.69
CA ASN A 83 -12.28 5.31 -1.22
C ASN A 83 -12.44 5.38 -2.75
N ASP A 84 -11.67 4.64 -3.53
CA ASP A 84 -11.92 4.53 -4.97
C ASP A 84 -13.22 3.77 -5.25
N PHE A 85 -13.78 3.99 -6.42
CA PHE A 85 -14.91 3.22 -6.92
C PHE A 85 -14.46 2.00 -7.71
N VAL A 86 -15.02 0.85 -7.38
CA VAL A 86 -14.88 -0.39 -8.14
C VAL A 86 -16.24 -0.90 -8.58
N LYS A 87 -16.22 -1.66 -9.66
CA LYS A 87 -17.39 -2.40 -10.14
C LYS A 87 -17.28 -3.85 -9.72
N ILE A 88 -18.32 -4.39 -9.12
CA ILE A 88 -18.36 -5.80 -8.71
C ILE A 88 -19.46 -6.55 -9.44
N ARG A 89 -19.19 -7.81 -9.77
CA ARG A 89 -20.19 -8.72 -10.33
C ARG A 89 -19.99 -10.14 -9.81
N ARG A 90 -21.05 -10.93 -9.78
CA ARG A 90 -20.97 -12.34 -9.46
C ARG A 90 -20.20 -13.09 -10.55
N VAL A 91 -19.40 -14.08 -10.14
CA VAL A 91 -18.69 -14.96 -11.07
C VAL A 91 -18.71 -16.40 -10.58
N THR A 92 -18.89 -17.34 -11.50
CA THR A 92 -18.75 -18.76 -11.20
C THR A 92 -17.29 -19.18 -11.31
N SER A 93 -16.67 -19.54 -10.19
CA SER A 93 -15.30 -20.05 -10.17
C SER A 93 -15.22 -21.50 -10.67
N LYS A 94 -14.27 -21.82 -11.54
CA LYS A 94 -13.94 -23.20 -11.91
C LYS A 94 -12.72 -23.69 -11.13
N PHE A 95 -12.57 -25.01 -10.98
CA PHE A 95 -11.33 -25.56 -10.43
C PHE A 95 -10.19 -25.44 -11.46
N ALA A 96 -9.03 -24.97 -11.01
CA ALA A 96 -7.85 -24.83 -11.84
C ALA A 96 -7.24 -26.20 -12.14
N LYS A 97 -6.93 -26.47 -13.42
CA LYS A 97 -6.14 -27.63 -13.83
C LYS A 97 -4.64 -27.38 -13.63
N ALA A 98 -4.19 -26.17 -13.96
CA ALA A 98 -2.81 -25.75 -13.81
C ALA A 98 -2.71 -24.27 -13.43
N VAL A 99 -1.78 -23.97 -12.54
CA VAL A 99 -1.47 -22.61 -12.08
C VAL A 99 0.05 -22.44 -12.05
N SER A 100 0.54 -21.34 -12.59
CA SER A 100 1.95 -20.96 -12.52
C SER A 100 2.11 -19.72 -11.65
N LEU A 101 3.05 -19.81 -10.71
CA LEU A 101 3.41 -18.75 -9.78
C LEU A 101 4.85 -18.33 -10.01
N THR A 102 5.12 -17.04 -9.82
CA THR A 102 6.47 -16.47 -9.89
C THR A 102 6.71 -15.63 -8.64
N PRO A 103 7.79 -15.87 -7.89
CA PRO A 103 8.07 -15.08 -6.70
C PRO A 103 8.39 -13.62 -7.06
N VAL A 104 7.99 -12.66 -6.21
CA VAL A 104 8.18 -11.23 -6.49
C VAL A 104 9.48 -10.72 -5.86
N ASN A 105 9.74 -11.04 -4.59
CA ASN A 105 10.81 -10.38 -3.83
C ASN A 105 12.11 -11.19 -3.77
N ASP A 106 12.02 -12.54 -3.80
CA ASP A 106 13.17 -13.42 -3.56
C ASP A 106 13.24 -14.57 -4.56
N SER A 107 14.46 -14.95 -4.95
CA SER A 107 14.69 -16.22 -5.64
C SER A 107 14.54 -17.36 -4.65
N VAL A 108 13.81 -18.41 -5.03
CA VAL A 108 13.58 -19.57 -4.15
C VAL A 108 14.03 -20.85 -4.79
N THR A 109 14.65 -21.70 -3.98
CA THR A 109 14.86 -23.11 -4.29
C THR A 109 13.52 -23.83 -4.22
N VAL A 110 12.92 -24.06 -5.39
CA VAL A 110 11.64 -24.75 -5.50
C VAL A 110 11.89 -26.25 -5.49
N ASP A 111 11.53 -26.90 -4.39
CA ASP A 111 11.42 -28.35 -4.32
C ASP A 111 9.94 -28.80 -4.29
N LYS A 112 9.72 -30.11 -4.28
CA LYS A 112 8.38 -30.68 -4.29
C LYS A 112 7.63 -30.39 -2.99
N GLU A 113 8.33 -30.45 -1.85
CA GLU A 113 7.74 -30.20 -0.53
C GLU A 113 7.28 -28.75 -0.38
N PHE A 114 8.07 -27.79 -0.85
CA PHE A 114 7.73 -26.37 -0.90
C PHE A 114 6.52 -26.12 -1.81
N THR A 115 6.49 -26.74 -2.99
CA THR A 115 5.36 -26.62 -3.91
C THR A 115 4.07 -27.14 -3.29
N ASP A 116 4.13 -28.29 -2.60
CA ASP A 116 3.00 -28.87 -1.90
C ASP A 116 2.58 -28.03 -0.67
N PHE A 117 3.53 -27.42 0.04
CA PHE A 117 3.26 -26.48 1.12
C PHE A 117 2.46 -25.27 0.63
N VAL A 118 2.95 -24.61 -0.43
CA VAL A 118 2.28 -23.44 -1.03
C VAL A 118 0.90 -23.83 -1.57
N LYS A 119 0.79 -24.97 -2.26
CA LYS A 119 -0.48 -25.49 -2.77
C LYS A 119 -1.50 -25.72 -1.65
N ASN A 120 -1.08 -26.30 -0.53
CA ASN A 120 -1.96 -26.53 0.62
C ASN A 120 -2.43 -25.21 1.23
N ARG A 121 -1.54 -24.20 1.31
CA ARG A 121 -1.90 -22.88 1.86
C ARG A 121 -2.87 -22.11 0.96
N LEU A 122 -2.75 -22.27 -0.36
CA LEU A 122 -3.58 -21.60 -1.36
C LEU A 122 -4.89 -22.35 -1.68
N LYS A 123 -5.09 -23.55 -1.12
CA LYS A 123 -6.27 -24.37 -1.39
C LYS A 123 -7.56 -23.61 -1.07
N GLY A 124 -8.49 -23.59 -2.02
CA GLY A 124 -9.80 -22.96 -1.89
C GLY A 124 -9.81 -21.45 -2.10
N LEU A 125 -8.65 -20.79 -2.20
CA LEU A 125 -8.58 -19.36 -2.51
C LEU A 125 -8.95 -19.13 -3.99
N PRO A 126 -9.80 -18.13 -4.28
CA PRO A 126 -10.03 -17.70 -5.65
C PRO A 126 -8.85 -16.87 -6.15
N ILE A 127 -8.43 -17.15 -7.38
CA ILE A 127 -7.30 -16.48 -8.01
C ILE A 127 -7.60 -16.16 -9.47
N THR A 128 -6.98 -15.09 -9.95
CA THR A 128 -7.02 -14.66 -11.35
C THR A 128 -5.60 -14.43 -11.85
N HIS A 129 -5.40 -14.55 -13.17
CA HIS A 129 -4.13 -14.22 -13.79
C HIS A 129 -3.74 -12.76 -13.49
N GLY A 130 -2.49 -12.55 -13.09
CA GLY A 130 -1.93 -11.24 -12.75
C GLY A 130 -2.07 -10.85 -11.29
N ASP A 131 -2.86 -11.59 -10.49
CA ASP A 131 -2.94 -11.38 -9.05
C ASP A 131 -1.57 -11.63 -8.40
N GLU A 132 -1.27 -10.85 -7.36
CA GLU A 132 -0.22 -11.13 -6.39
C GLU A 132 -0.85 -11.67 -5.11
N ILE A 133 -0.24 -12.70 -4.53
CA ILE A 133 -0.71 -13.38 -3.32
C ILE A 133 0.44 -13.58 -2.36
N SER A 134 0.18 -13.31 -1.08
CA SER A 134 1.17 -13.47 -0.02
C SER A 134 0.93 -14.77 0.74
N VAL A 135 2.00 -15.54 0.91
CA VAL A 135 1.98 -16.82 1.62
C VAL A 135 2.95 -16.72 2.79
N MET A 136 2.46 -16.95 3.99
CA MET A 136 3.32 -16.99 5.17
C MET A 136 4.05 -18.34 5.25
N ILE A 137 5.38 -18.29 5.26
CA ILE A 137 6.29 -19.43 5.30
C ILE A 137 7.26 -19.20 6.46
N LEU A 138 7.20 -20.04 7.48
CA LEU A 138 8.10 -19.98 8.65
C LEU A 138 8.18 -18.59 9.32
N GLY A 139 7.06 -17.87 9.38
CA GLY A 139 6.98 -16.52 9.97
C GLY A 139 7.31 -15.37 9.01
N ASN A 140 7.85 -15.65 7.83
CA ASN A 140 8.09 -14.66 6.78
C ASN A 140 6.94 -14.66 5.77
N SER A 141 6.55 -13.49 5.27
CA SER A 141 5.58 -13.39 4.17
C SER A 141 6.31 -13.43 2.83
N MET A 142 5.91 -14.33 1.95
CA MET A 142 6.46 -14.43 0.60
C MET A 142 5.38 -14.17 -0.45
N ASP A 143 5.67 -13.24 -1.36
CA ASP A 143 4.75 -12.82 -2.40
C ASP A 143 4.98 -13.56 -3.71
N PHE A 144 3.88 -14.03 -4.30
CA PHE A 144 3.85 -14.70 -5.59
C PHE A 144 2.91 -14.01 -6.55
N LYS A 145 3.35 -13.80 -7.78
CA LYS A 145 2.54 -13.33 -8.90
C LYS A 145 2.02 -14.51 -9.71
N ILE A 146 0.74 -14.48 -10.05
CA ILE A 146 0.09 -15.53 -10.83
C ILE A 146 0.30 -15.24 -12.32
N THR A 147 1.20 -15.98 -12.94
CA THR A 147 1.59 -15.76 -14.35
C THR A 147 0.73 -16.57 -15.32
N LYS A 148 0.12 -17.66 -14.88
CA LYS A 148 -0.73 -18.49 -15.75
C LYS A 148 -1.83 -19.18 -14.96
N THR A 149 -3.04 -19.19 -15.51
CA THR A 149 -4.17 -20.00 -15.02
C THR A 149 -4.81 -20.79 -16.17
N SER A 150 -5.17 -22.03 -15.90
CA SER A 150 -5.92 -22.88 -16.84
C SER A 150 -7.10 -23.54 -16.11
N PRO A 151 -8.36 -23.24 -16.49
CA PRO A 151 -8.79 -22.34 -17.57
C PRO A 151 -8.54 -20.85 -17.26
N LYS A 152 -8.65 -19.99 -18.28
CA LYS A 152 -8.63 -18.52 -18.11
C LYS A 152 -9.86 -18.04 -17.33
N GLY A 153 -9.70 -16.95 -16.58
CA GLY A 153 -10.71 -16.37 -15.71
C GLY A 153 -10.47 -16.71 -14.23
N VAL A 154 -11.49 -16.49 -13.40
CA VAL A 154 -11.43 -16.74 -11.96
C VAL A 154 -11.46 -18.23 -11.67
N VAL A 155 -10.41 -18.75 -11.03
CA VAL A 155 -10.26 -20.17 -10.70
C VAL A 155 -9.97 -20.41 -9.23
N LYS A 156 -10.34 -21.58 -8.72
CA LYS A 156 -9.99 -22.07 -7.38
C LYS A 156 -8.89 -23.11 -7.47
N ILE A 157 -7.91 -23.03 -6.59
CA ILE A 157 -6.91 -24.09 -6.41
C ILE A 157 -7.52 -25.22 -5.57
N ASP A 158 -7.36 -26.45 -6.04
CA ASP A 158 -7.72 -27.66 -5.31
C ASP A 158 -6.56 -28.67 -5.30
N ARG A 159 -6.73 -29.80 -4.59
CA ARG A 159 -5.72 -30.88 -4.50
C ARG A 159 -5.32 -31.44 -5.87
N SER A 160 -6.22 -31.42 -6.85
CA SER A 160 -5.94 -31.89 -8.22
C SER A 160 -5.22 -30.87 -9.11
N THR A 161 -5.07 -29.61 -8.68
CA THR A 161 -4.41 -28.56 -9.46
C THR A 161 -2.91 -28.80 -9.53
N ASN A 162 -2.34 -28.77 -10.74
CA ASN A 162 -0.89 -28.79 -10.93
C ASN A 162 -0.33 -27.38 -10.70
N LEU A 163 0.44 -27.20 -9.63
CA LEU A 163 1.08 -25.93 -9.29
C LEU A 163 2.54 -25.97 -9.74
N SER A 164 2.98 -24.96 -10.50
CA SER A 164 4.39 -24.78 -10.89
C SER A 164 4.89 -23.43 -10.38
N ILE A 165 5.99 -23.41 -9.65
CA ILE A 165 6.60 -22.17 -9.14
C ILE A 165 7.91 -21.95 -9.92
N SER A 166 8.10 -20.77 -10.52
CA SER A 166 9.37 -20.42 -11.16
C SER A 166 10.43 -20.06 -10.12
N THR A 167 11.70 -20.31 -10.43
CA THR A 167 12.84 -19.99 -9.56
C THR A 167 13.31 -18.54 -9.69
N GLU A 168 13.02 -17.90 -10.83
CA GLU A 168 13.34 -16.51 -11.11
C GLU A 168 12.26 -15.59 -10.52
N SER A 169 12.68 -14.46 -9.95
CA SER A 169 11.78 -13.44 -9.42
C SER A 169 11.50 -12.33 -10.43
N THR A 170 10.30 -11.74 -10.39
CA THR A 170 10.03 -10.51 -11.14
C THR A 170 10.62 -9.32 -10.38
N VAL A 171 11.47 -8.50 -11.01
CA VAL A 171 12.22 -7.37 -10.40
C VAL A 171 11.33 -6.17 -9.98
N ASP A 172 10.05 -6.40 -9.68
CA ASP A 172 9.15 -5.34 -9.21
C ASP A 172 9.40 -5.09 -7.71
N ARG A 173 10.54 -4.47 -7.40
CA ARG A 173 11.09 -4.22 -6.04
C ARG A 173 10.24 -3.34 -5.12
N LYS A 174 9.03 -2.93 -5.52
CA LYS A 174 8.15 -2.17 -4.63
C LYS A 174 7.50 -3.15 -3.64
N VAL A 175 8.19 -3.45 -2.54
CA VAL A 175 7.58 -4.03 -1.34
C VAL A 175 6.46 -3.10 -0.91
N ARG A 176 5.21 -3.48 -1.22
CA ARG A 176 4.03 -2.67 -0.94
C ARG A 176 3.49 -3.06 0.43
N VAL A 177 3.88 -2.29 1.43
CA VAL A 177 3.38 -2.37 2.81
C VAL A 177 1.97 -1.75 2.84
N THR A 178 1.07 -2.30 3.65
CA THR A 178 -0.34 -1.88 3.75
C THR A 178 -0.71 -1.41 5.16
N TYR A 179 -1.80 -0.65 5.32
CA TYR A 179 -2.24 -0.16 6.65
C TYR A 179 -2.54 -1.29 7.62
N GLU A 180 -2.93 -2.46 7.10
CA GLU A 180 -3.20 -3.65 7.89
C GLU A 180 -1.95 -4.26 8.55
N GLU A 181 -0.75 -3.85 8.15
CA GLU A 181 0.51 -4.24 8.81
C GLU A 181 0.84 -3.32 10.00
N VAL A 182 0.14 -2.20 10.16
CA VAL A 182 0.36 -1.23 11.25
C VAL A 182 -0.57 -1.56 12.42
N GLY A 183 -0.01 -2.19 13.44
CA GLY A 183 -0.73 -2.48 14.69
C GLY A 183 -0.81 -1.29 15.64
N GLY A 184 -1.97 -1.07 16.28
CA GLY A 184 -2.11 -0.18 17.44
C GLY A 184 -2.20 1.33 17.15
N LEU A 185 -2.04 1.76 15.89
CA LEU A 185 -2.00 3.18 15.50
C LEU A 185 -3.23 3.62 14.67
N ARG A 186 -4.43 3.14 15.00
CA ARG A 186 -5.63 3.36 14.17
C ARG A 186 -6.01 4.84 14.04
N ASN A 187 -5.85 5.62 15.11
CA ASN A 187 -6.24 7.03 15.11
C ASN A 187 -5.22 7.86 14.31
N GLU A 188 -3.94 7.54 14.48
CA GLU A 188 -2.82 8.17 13.80
C GLU A 188 -2.85 7.85 12.31
N VAL A 189 -3.11 6.59 11.94
CA VAL A 189 -3.34 6.19 10.55
C VAL A 189 -4.50 6.98 9.95
N LYS A 190 -5.64 7.09 10.65
CA LYS A 190 -6.78 7.87 10.14
C LYS A 190 -6.40 9.34 9.89
N ALA A 191 -5.73 9.99 10.83
CA ALA A 191 -5.27 11.37 10.67
C ALA A 191 -4.30 11.51 9.49
N MET A 192 -3.33 10.60 9.37
CA MET A 192 -2.37 10.62 8.27
C MET A 192 -3.03 10.42 6.91
N ARG A 193 -4.09 9.60 6.83
CA ARG A 193 -4.88 9.44 5.58
C ARG A 193 -5.55 10.73 5.15
N GLU A 194 -6.07 11.50 6.08
CA GLU A 194 -6.70 12.79 5.79
C GLU A 194 -5.66 13.85 5.39
N ILE A 195 -4.49 13.85 6.03
CA ILE A 195 -3.45 14.89 5.85
C ILE A 195 -2.54 14.59 4.63
N VAL A 196 -2.30 13.32 4.30
CA VAL A 196 -1.36 12.91 3.23
C VAL A 196 -2.06 12.27 2.04
N GLU A 197 -2.87 11.23 2.28
CA GLU A 197 -3.44 10.42 1.20
C GLU A 197 -4.48 11.21 0.40
N LEU A 198 -5.33 11.98 1.09
CA LEU A 198 -6.39 12.77 0.46
C LEU A 198 -5.85 13.87 -0.48
N PRO A 199 -4.86 14.71 -0.11
CA PRO A 199 -4.26 15.66 -1.04
C PRO A 199 -3.61 15.03 -2.27
N LEU A 200 -2.92 13.89 -2.09
CA LEU A 200 -2.19 13.24 -3.18
C LEU A 200 -3.13 12.57 -4.18
N LYS A 201 -4.23 11.97 -3.72
CA LYS A 201 -5.21 11.29 -4.58
C LYS A 201 -6.24 12.21 -5.20
N HIS A 202 -6.66 13.24 -4.46
CA HIS A 202 -7.75 14.12 -4.84
C HIS A 202 -7.37 15.60 -4.76
N PRO A 203 -6.32 16.04 -5.48
CA PRO A 203 -5.87 17.45 -5.48
C PRO A 203 -6.96 18.43 -5.97
N GLU A 204 -7.90 17.93 -6.78
CA GLU A 204 -9.06 18.70 -7.26
C GLU A 204 -9.98 19.17 -6.13
N LEU A 205 -10.09 18.41 -5.02
CA LEU A 205 -10.92 18.78 -3.88
C LEU A 205 -10.34 20.00 -3.16
N PHE A 206 -9.02 20.02 -2.94
CA PHE A 206 -8.30 21.11 -2.29
C PHE A 206 -8.36 22.39 -3.12
N THR A 207 -8.16 22.25 -4.44
CA THR A 207 -8.27 23.37 -5.38
C THR A 207 -9.67 23.99 -5.36
N ARG A 208 -10.73 23.16 -5.35
CA ARG A 208 -12.13 23.64 -5.31
C ARG A 208 -12.51 24.32 -4.01
N LEU A 209 -11.98 23.80 -2.89
CA LEU A 209 -12.22 24.35 -1.56
C LEU A 209 -11.35 25.57 -1.25
N GLY A 210 -10.33 25.86 -2.08
CA GLY A 210 -9.42 26.97 -1.87
C GLY A 210 -8.53 26.78 -0.64
N ILE A 211 -8.25 25.54 -0.27
CA ILE A 211 -7.40 25.18 0.88
C ILE A 211 -6.08 24.62 0.37
N GLU A 212 -4.98 25.07 0.97
CA GLU A 212 -3.65 24.55 0.69
C GLU A 212 -3.40 23.28 1.53
N PRO A 213 -2.90 22.19 0.91
CA PRO A 213 -2.53 21.01 1.66
C PRO A 213 -1.29 21.27 2.52
N HIS A 214 -1.13 20.50 3.59
CA HIS A 214 0.04 20.62 4.47
C HIS A 214 1.32 20.14 3.76
N SER A 215 2.32 21.02 3.64
CA SER A 215 3.59 20.70 2.97
C SER A 215 4.56 19.87 3.83
N GLY A 216 4.39 19.89 5.15
CA GLY A 216 5.28 19.24 6.11
C GLY A 216 4.52 18.61 7.28
N ILE A 217 4.88 17.39 7.65
CA ILE A 217 4.28 16.63 8.75
C ILE A 217 5.41 16.00 9.57
N LEU A 218 5.35 16.17 10.89
CA LEU A 218 6.33 15.61 11.82
C LEU A 218 5.73 14.44 12.60
N LEU A 219 6.31 13.25 12.43
CA LEU A 219 6.01 12.05 13.20
C LEU A 219 6.97 11.99 14.40
N TYR A 220 6.44 12.07 15.62
CA TYR A 220 7.26 11.97 16.83
C TYR A 220 6.73 10.90 17.78
N GLY A 221 7.61 10.42 18.67
CA GLY A 221 7.28 9.46 19.72
C GLY A 221 8.48 8.60 20.09
N PRO A 222 8.33 7.64 21.02
CA PRO A 222 9.42 6.75 21.40
C PRO A 222 10.00 5.94 20.22
N PRO A 223 11.26 5.47 20.30
CA PRO A 223 11.82 4.58 19.31
C PRO A 223 11.03 3.26 19.27
N GLY A 224 10.92 2.65 18.09
CA GLY A 224 10.22 1.37 17.91
C GLY A 224 8.71 1.46 17.74
N CYS A 225 8.09 2.65 17.76
CA CYS A 225 6.65 2.82 17.50
C CYS A 225 6.24 2.74 16.01
N GLY A 226 7.13 2.31 15.11
CA GLY A 226 6.79 2.09 13.70
C GLY A 226 6.63 3.36 12.84
N LYS A 227 7.23 4.51 13.21
CA LYS A 227 7.19 5.75 12.41
C LYS A 227 7.65 5.56 10.96
N THR A 228 8.81 4.91 10.77
CA THR A 228 9.35 4.56 9.46
C THR A 228 8.45 3.59 8.69
N LEU A 229 7.80 2.65 9.40
CA LEU A 229 6.85 1.72 8.78
C LEU A 229 5.60 2.47 8.29
N LEU A 230 5.05 3.36 9.12
CA LEU A 230 3.89 4.17 8.78
C LEU A 230 4.17 5.01 7.53
N ALA A 231 5.31 5.70 7.44
CA ALA A 231 5.68 6.47 6.25
C ALA A 231 5.78 5.62 4.98
N LYS A 232 6.33 4.40 5.07
CA LYS A 232 6.38 3.45 3.95
C LYS A 232 5.00 3.00 3.50
N VAL A 233 4.11 2.71 4.46
CA VAL A 233 2.71 2.36 4.19
C VAL A 233 2.00 3.52 3.49
N MET A 234 2.15 4.75 3.99
CA MET A 234 1.52 5.94 3.40
C MET A 234 1.91 6.11 1.93
N ALA A 235 3.20 5.98 1.61
CA ALA A 235 3.68 6.12 0.23
C ALA A 235 3.15 5.02 -0.68
N SER A 236 3.16 3.77 -0.19
CA SER A 236 2.65 2.60 -0.90
C SER A 236 1.15 2.71 -1.20
N GLU A 237 0.34 3.04 -0.19
CA GLU A 237 -1.12 3.16 -0.32
C GLU A 237 -1.53 4.44 -1.07
N SER A 238 -0.72 5.51 -1.03
CA SER A 238 -0.98 6.73 -1.81
C SER A 238 -0.51 6.63 -3.27
N GLU A 239 0.10 5.51 -3.67
CA GLU A 239 0.74 5.32 -4.97
C GLU A 239 1.77 6.42 -5.33
N ALA A 240 2.34 7.05 -4.30
CA ALA A 240 3.31 8.13 -4.44
C ALA A 240 4.74 7.58 -4.47
N ASN A 241 5.64 8.29 -5.17
CA ASN A 241 7.06 7.95 -5.14
C ASN A 241 7.66 8.32 -3.78
N MET A 242 8.43 7.41 -3.17
CA MET A 242 9.04 7.63 -1.86
C MET A 242 10.53 7.92 -1.98
N PHE A 243 10.96 9.06 -1.44
CA PHE A 243 12.37 9.44 -1.34
C PHE A 243 12.75 9.45 0.14
N SER A 244 13.55 8.46 0.56
CA SER A 244 13.95 8.32 1.96
C SER A 244 15.32 8.96 2.19
N ILE A 245 15.38 9.78 3.24
CA ILE A 245 16.58 10.48 3.71
C ILE A 245 16.81 10.02 5.15
N ASN A 246 17.99 9.48 5.45
CA ASN A 246 18.38 9.16 6.81
C ASN A 246 19.32 10.27 7.33
N GLY A 247 18.93 10.95 8.41
CA GLY A 247 19.64 12.10 8.95
C GLY A 247 21.14 11.85 9.18
N PRO A 248 21.52 10.82 9.96
CA PRO A 248 22.93 10.47 10.14
C PRO A 248 23.69 10.13 8.85
N GLU A 249 23.05 9.51 7.85
CA GLU A 249 23.72 9.16 6.58
C GLU A 249 24.11 10.43 5.79
N ILE A 250 23.25 11.44 5.84
CA ILE A 250 23.44 12.74 5.18
C ILE A 250 24.56 13.54 5.86
N MET A 251 24.65 13.48 7.20
CA MET A 251 25.67 14.19 7.97
C MET A 251 27.07 13.60 7.87
N ASN A 252 27.20 12.28 7.65
CA ASN A 252 28.51 11.61 7.57
C ASN A 252 29.23 11.78 6.22
N LYS A 253 28.59 12.35 5.19
CA LYS A 253 29.19 12.55 3.85
C LYS A 253 29.93 13.89 3.77
N TYR A 254 31.04 13.92 3.03
CA TYR A 254 32.01 15.01 3.03
C TYR A 254 31.41 16.40 2.76
N TYR A 255 32.01 17.41 3.40
CA TYR A 255 31.63 18.83 3.41
C TYR A 255 31.16 19.37 2.04
N GLY A 256 29.87 19.67 1.90
CA GLY A 256 29.25 20.29 0.71
C GLY A 256 28.46 19.33 -0.19
N GLU A 257 28.77 18.03 -0.20
CA GLU A 257 27.98 17.03 -0.94
C GLU A 257 26.58 16.86 -0.35
N THR A 258 26.45 17.08 0.96
CA THR A 258 25.20 16.98 1.72
C THR A 258 24.12 17.94 1.21
N GLU A 259 24.46 19.21 0.98
CA GLU A 259 23.51 20.23 0.49
C GLU A 259 23.10 19.96 -0.96
N ALA A 260 24.06 19.60 -1.81
CA ALA A 260 23.80 19.24 -3.21
C ALA A 260 22.87 18.03 -3.31
N LYS A 261 23.11 17.01 -2.48
CA LYS A 261 22.28 15.81 -2.42
C LYS A 261 20.87 16.08 -1.92
N LEU A 262 20.69 16.92 -0.89
CA LEU A 262 19.35 17.36 -0.46
C LEU A 262 18.62 18.07 -1.60
N ARG A 263 19.29 18.97 -2.32
CA ARG A 263 18.70 19.68 -3.46
C ARG A 263 18.31 18.73 -4.60
N GLU A 264 19.16 17.75 -4.89
CA GLU A 264 18.90 16.72 -5.90
C GLU A 264 17.66 15.89 -5.54
N ILE A 265 17.57 15.39 -4.30
CA ILE A 265 16.42 14.59 -3.85
C ILE A 265 15.12 15.39 -3.93
N PHE A 266 15.12 16.65 -3.48
CA PHE A 266 13.92 17.50 -3.58
C PHE A 266 13.54 17.79 -5.03
N LYS A 267 14.52 17.97 -5.91
CA LYS A 267 14.28 18.14 -7.35
C LYS A 267 13.69 16.88 -7.98
N GLU A 268 14.29 15.71 -7.72
CA GLU A 268 13.77 14.43 -8.21
C GLU A 268 12.35 14.15 -7.68
N ALA A 269 12.08 14.47 -6.42
CA ALA A 269 10.75 14.32 -5.84
C ALA A 269 9.72 15.22 -6.55
N LYS A 270 10.10 16.45 -6.90
CA LYS A 270 9.27 17.37 -7.68
C LYS A 270 9.03 16.87 -9.10
N ASP A 271 10.07 16.41 -9.78
CA ASP A 271 10.00 15.92 -11.16
C ASP A 271 9.18 14.61 -11.26
N ASN A 272 9.16 13.78 -10.20
CA ASN A 272 8.41 12.52 -10.13
C ASN A 272 7.10 12.60 -9.33
N SER A 273 6.51 13.79 -9.20
CA SER A 273 5.26 13.99 -8.45
C SER A 273 4.09 13.12 -8.98
N PRO A 274 3.21 12.55 -8.13
CA PRO A 274 3.11 12.70 -6.67
C PRO A 274 4.22 11.96 -5.90
N SER A 275 4.81 12.65 -4.91
CA SER A 275 5.96 12.14 -4.15
C SER A 275 5.88 12.43 -2.66
N ILE A 276 6.50 11.58 -1.86
CA ILE A 276 6.70 11.76 -0.42
C ILE A 276 8.20 11.74 -0.14
N ILE A 277 8.70 12.81 0.48
CA ILE A 277 10.07 12.88 1.00
C ILE A 277 10.01 12.50 2.47
N PHE A 278 10.59 11.37 2.84
CA PHE A 278 10.65 10.91 4.23
C PHE A 278 12.03 11.15 4.82
N ILE A 279 12.11 11.96 5.87
CA ILE A 279 13.34 12.28 6.59
C ILE A 279 13.29 11.56 7.94
N ASP A 280 14.03 10.46 8.06
CA ASP A 280 14.20 9.75 9.32
C ASP A 280 15.29 10.40 10.16
N GLU A 281 15.09 10.44 11.48
CA GLU A 281 15.98 11.12 12.43
C GLU A 281 16.28 12.57 12.02
N ILE A 282 15.20 13.34 11.80
CA ILE A 282 15.31 14.75 11.38
C ILE A 282 16.07 15.61 12.39
N ASP A 283 16.07 15.23 13.67
CA ASP A 283 16.85 15.86 14.73
C ASP A 283 18.38 15.80 14.48
N ALA A 284 18.86 14.87 13.65
CA ALA A 284 20.27 14.82 13.27
C ALA A 284 20.66 15.88 12.22
N ILE A 285 19.72 16.32 11.38
CA ILE A 285 19.97 17.32 10.32
C ILE A 285 19.41 18.69 10.65
N ALA A 286 18.43 18.76 11.55
CA ALA A 286 17.80 19.98 12.03
C ALA A 286 17.78 20.05 13.57
N PRO A 287 18.96 19.97 14.23
CA PRO A 287 19.03 20.20 15.67
C PRO A 287 18.72 21.66 15.99
N LYS A 288 18.23 21.92 17.21
CA LYS A 288 18.09 23.28 17.74
C LYS A 288 19.36 24.09 17.52
N ARG A 289 19.21 25.35 17.12
CA ARG A 289 20.34 26.26 16.82
C ARG A 289 21.34 26.43 17.97
N GLU A 290 20.88 26.25 19.21
CA GLU A 290 21.67 26.29 20.44
C GLU A 290 22.52 25.02 20.64
N GLU A 291 22.06 23.88 20.13
CA GLU A 291 22.73 22.57 20.20
C GLU A 291 23.57 22.26 18.95
N ALA A 292 23.44 23.07 17.88
CA ALA A 292 24.24 22.93 16.67
C ALA A 292 25.70 23.34 16.93
N TYR A 293 26.60 22.37 17.00
CA TYR A 293 28.01 22.56 17.35
C TYR A 293 28.86 23.05 16.17
N GLY A 294 28.34 23.04 14.93
CA GLY A 294 29.08 23.45 13.73
C GLY A 294 28.34 24.37 12.74
N ASP A 295 29.10 25.22 12.03
CA ASP A 295 28.59 26.06 10.93
C ASP A 295 28.06 25.26 9.73
N VAL A 296 28.42 23.98 9.65
CA VAL A 296 27.93 23.06 8.62
C VAL A 296 26.49 22.64 8.92
N GLU A 297 26.20 22.25 10.16
CA GLU A 297 24.84 21.89 10.61
C GLU A 297 23.87 23.05 10.36
N LYS A 298 24.23 24.26 10.78
CA LYS A 298 23.41 25.46 10.58
C LYS A 298 23.10 25.75 9.11
N ARG A 299 24.05 25.47 8.21
CA ARG A 299 23.83 25.62 6.75
C ARG A 299 22.91 24.55 6.19
N VAL A 300 23.03 23.30 6.64
CA VAL A 300 22.13 22.22 6.25
C VAL A 300 20.69 22.52 6.69
N VAL A 301 20.49 23.03 7.92
CA VAL A 301 19.18 23.48 8.41
C VAL A 301 18.61 24.59 7.52
N ALA A 302 19.41 25.62 7.25
CA ALA A 302 18.98 26.74 6.40
C ALA A 302 18.61 26.27 4.98
N GLN A 303 19.37 25.32 4.43
CA GLN A 303 19.10 24.74 3.11
C GLN A 303 17.82 23.89 3.12
N LEU A 304 17.55 23.12 4.18
CA LEU A 304 16.32 22.35 4.32
C LEU A 304 15.09 23.26 4.39
N LEU A 305 15.13 24.31 5.21
CA LEU A 305 14.05 25.30 5.31
C LEU A 305 13.81 26.00 3.96
N ALA A 306 14.87 26.42 3.28
CA ALA A 306 14.76 27.03 1.95
C ALA A 306 14.16 26.09 0.90
N LEU A 307 14.47 24.79 0.98
CA LEU A 307 13.85 23.78 0.10
C LEU A 307 12.37 23.59 0.41
N MET A 308 11.99 23.57 1.70
CA MET A 308 10.60 23.46 2.13
C MET A 308 9.76 24.67 1.70
N ASP A 309 10.27 25.89 1.85
CA ASP A 309 9.61 27.10 1.37
C ASP A 309 9.41 27.10 -0.16
N GLY A 310 10.34 26.47 -0.89
CA GLY A 310 10.29 26.32 -2.34
C GLY A 310 9.29 25.27 -2.85
N LEU A 311 8.64 24.49 -1.97
CA LEU A 311 7.65 23.48 -2.35
C LEU A 311 6.24 24.05 -2.59
N ASN A 312 5.99 25.29 -2.18
CA ASN A 312 4.66 25.93 -2.21
C ASN A 312 4.09 26.15 -3.63
N ASP A 313 4.93 26.02 -4.67
CA ASP A 313 4.49 26.14 -6.06
C ASP A 313 4.15 24.76 -6.65
N ARG A 314 2.86 24.42 -6.60
CA ARG A 314 2.17 23.45 -7.49
C ARG A 314 2.60 21.98 -7.40
N GLY A 315 3.39 21.59 -6.41
CA GLY A 315 3.89 20.22 -6.27
C GLY A 315 3.01 19.36 -5.36
N ASN A 316 2.55 18.20 -5.83
CA ASN A 316 2.00 17.14 -4.96
C ASN A 316 3.15 16.43 -4.23
N VAL A 317 3.98 17.20 -3.52
CA VAL A 317 5.16 16.72 -2.77
C VAL A 317 4.94 17.02 -1.30
N ILE A 318 4.93 15.97 -0.48
CA ILE A 318 4.76 16.08 0.98
C ILE A 318 6.05 15.68 1.67
N VAL A 319 6.50 16.49 2.63
CA VAL A 319 7.65 16.18 3.48
C VAL A 319 7.17 15.55 4.79
N LEU A 320 7.63 14.34 5.08
CA LEU A 320 7.41 13.62 6.33
C LEU A 320 8.72 13.59 7.12
N GLY A 321 8.79 14.27 8.26
CA GLY A 321 9.89 14.13 9.22
C GLY A 321 9.57 13.08 10.28
N ALA A 322 10.56 12.33 10.74
CA ALA A 322 10.44 11.46 11.90
C ALA A 322 11.53 11.75 12.93
N THR A 323 11.14 11.83 14.20
CA THR A 323 12.09 11.98 15.31
C THR A 323 11.64 11.24 16.57
N ASN A 324 12.60 10.89 17.41
CA ASN A 324 12.33 10.43 18.77
C ASN A 324 12.42 11.56 19.82
N ARG A 325 12.88 12.76 19.40
CA ARG A 325 13.15 13.92 20.24
C ARG A 325 12.55 15.18 19.58
N PRO A 326 11.23 15.38 19.65
CA PRO A 326 10.59 16.54 19.03
C PRO A 326 11.15 17.86 19.58
N ASP A 327 11.50 17.88 20.86
CA ASP A 327 12.06 19.07 21.51
C ASP A 327 13.49 19.39 21.09
N SER A 328 14.16 18.53 20.31
CA SER A 328 15.53 18.76 19.82
C SER A 328 15.55 19.32 18.39
N VAL A 329 14.40 19.47 17.73
CA VAL A 329 14.30 19.95 16.35
C VAL A 329 14.10 21.49 16.31
N ASP A 330 14.74 22.17 15.35
CA ASP A 330 14.55 23.63 15.06
C ASP A 330 13.21 23.93 14.35
#